data_AF-A0A967WVW4-F1
#
_entry.id   AF-A0A967WVW4-F1
#
_cell.length_a   1.000
_cell.length_b   1.000
_cell.length_c   1.000
_cell.angle_alpha   90.00
_cell.angle_beta   90.00
_cell.angle_gamma   90.00
#
_symmetry.space_group_name_H-M   'P 1'
#
loop_
_entity.id
_entity.type
_entity.pdbx_description
1 polymer ?
#
loop_
_entity_poly.entity_id
_entity_poly.type
_entity_poly.pdbx_seq_one_letter_code
_entity_poly.pdbx_strand_id
1 'polypeptide(L)'
;MKVKTLFAILIVASMLVTSLSFAADDGPLFTRNISRTPEQMTGASAMSTMWLYVPAQDTQGEPPDTASGELEYYAGDCTNTDTSGCELIYTRPEAKPLIVTYNDGVGDAHLGTGAGFGERDAFAALSLDDGATWKNYNLS
;
A
#
# COMPACT_ATOMS: atom_id res chain seq x y z
N MET A 1 -25.11 21.04 -45.89
CA MET A 1 -24.20 21.51 -44.83
C MET A 1 -24.63 21.08 -43.43
N LYS A 2 -25.91 21.25 -43.04
CA LYS A 2 -26.42 20.94 -41.69
C LYS A 2 -26.20 19.50 -41.17
N VAL A 3 -26.28 18.48 -42.04
CA VAL A 3 -26.10 17.07 -41.63
C VAL A 3 -24.64 16.74 -41.31
N LYS A 4 -23.68 17.31 -42.05
CA LYS A 4 -22.24 17.08 -41.82
C LYS A 4 -21.75 17.74 -40.53
N THR A 5 -22.24 18.94 -40.22
CA THR A 5 -21.96 19.60 -38.94
C THR A 5 -22.61 18.89 -37.76
N LEU A 6 -23.83 18.36 -37.92
CA LEU A 6 -24.49 17.58 -36.87
C LEU A 6 -23.71 16.29 -36.55
N PHE A 7 -23.23 15.59 -37.58
CA PHE A 7 -22.43 14.37 -37.42
C PHE A 7 -21.09 14.66 -36.73
N ALA A 8 -20.42 15.77 -37.08
CA ALA A 8 -19.17 16.18 -36.44
C ALA A 8 -19.35 16.50 -34.94
N ILE A 9 -20.43 17.20 -34.58
CA ILE A 9 -20.74 17.50 -33.17
C ILE A 9 -21.03 16.22 -32.39
N LEU A 10 -21.70 15.24 -33.00
CA LEU A 10 -22.04 13.98 -32.34
C LEU A 10 -20.81 13.12 -32.08
N ILE A 11 -19.82 13.14 -32.98
CA ILE A 11 -18.52 12.49 -32.77
C ILE A 11 -17.76 13.17 -31.62
N VAL A 12 -17.70 14.51 -31.60
CA VAL A 12 -17.01 15.24 -30.53
C VAL A 12 -17.70 15.02 -29.17
N ALA A 13 -19.03 15.03 -29.12
CA ALA A 13 -19.79 14.72 -27.91
C ALA A 13 -19.57 13.28 -27.44
N SER A 14 -19.53 12.31 -28.37
CA SER A 14 -19.18 10.92 -28.06
C SER A 14 -17.78 10.80 -27.46
N MET A 15 -16.79 11.50 -28.00
CA MET A 15 -15.42 11.50 -27.46
C MET A 15 -15.34 12.15 -26.08
N LEU A 16 -16.12 13.22 -25.84
CA LEU A 16 -16.19 13.88 -24.53
C LEU A 16 -16.82 12.97 -23.46
N VAL A 17 -17.91 12.28 -23.79
CA VAL A 17 -18.58 11.35 -22.87
C VAL A 17 -17.67 10.17 -22.52
N THR A 18 -16.89 9.66 -23.47
CA THR A 18 -15.91 8.61 -23.15
C THR A 18 -14.77 9.09 -22.26
N SER A 19 -14.36 10.37 -22.31
CA SER A 19 -13.23 10.87 -21.50
C SER A 19 -13.56 11.07 -20.01
N LEU A 20 -14.84 11.20 -19.65
CA LEU A 20 -15.26 11.44 -18.27
C LEU A 20 -15.45 10.14 -17.46
N SER A 21 -15.54 8.99 -18.12
CA SER A 21 -15.91 7.71 -17.49
C SER A 21 -14.74 6.76 -17.23
N PHE A 22 -13.49 7.17 -17.51
CA PHE A 22 -12.29 6.35 -17.33
C PHE A 22 -11.25 7.03 -16.44
N ALA A 23 -11.68 7.65 -15.34
CA ALA A 23 -10.75 7.82 -14.23
C ALA A 23 -10.47 6.41 -13.67
N ALA A 24 -9.26 5.91 -13.87
CA ALA A 24 -8.83 4.69 -13.21
C ALA A 24 -8.79 4.97 -11.71
N ASP A 25 -9.51 4.15 -10.95
CA ASP A 25 -9.48 4.18 -9.50
C ASP A 25 -8.39 3.22 -9.03
N ASP A 26 -7.30 3.78 -8.50
CA ASP A 26 -6.13 3.04 -8.03
C ASP A 26 -6.35 2.45 -6.61
N GLY A 27 -7.54 2.67 -6.03
CA GLY A 27 -7.89 2.26 -4.67
C GLY A 27 -7.23 3.13 -3.60
N PRO A 28 -7.59 2.92 -2.32
CA PRO A 28 -7.07 3.73 -1.24
C PRO A 28 -5.58 3.51 -1.03
N LEU A 29 -4.85 4.62 -0.83
CA LEU A 29 -3.41 4.58 -0.57
C LEU A 29 -3.13 3.88 0.76
N PHE A 30 -2.22 2.90 0.74
CA PHE A 30 -1.71 2.24 1.95
C PHE A 30 -0.31 2.78 2.28
N THR A 31 -0.21 3.68 3.25
CA THR A 31 1.09 4.22 3.70
C THR A 31 1.30 3.96 5.19
N ARG A 32 2.48 3.46 5.53
CA ARG A 32 2.84 3.17 6.92
C ARG A 32 4.34 3.32 7.14
N ASN A 33 4.71 3.86 8.29
CA ASN A 33 6.09 3.84 8.76
C ASN A 33 6.37 2.49 9.44
N ILE A 34 7.03 1.57 8.72
CA ILE A 34 7.36 0.22 9.20
C ILE A 34 8.47 0.28 10.29
N SER A 35 9.47 1.15 10.12
CA SER A 35 10.59 1.27 11.07
C SER A 35 10.20 1.95 12.38
N ARG A 36 9.13 2.78 12.36
CA ARG A 36 8.65 3.61 13.48
C ARG A 36 9.65 4.67 13.96
N THR A 37 10.63 4.99 13.12
CA THR A 37 11.72 5.92 13.38
C THR A 37 11.75 7.00 12.29
N PRO A 38 10.68 7.83 12.17
CA PRO A 38 10.55 8.76 11.05
C PRO A 38 11.68 9.81 10.98
N GLU A 39 12.33 10.08 12.11
CA GLU A 39 13.45 11.03 12.21
C GLU A 39 14.79 10.41 11.82
N GLN A 40 14.87 9.07 11.71
CA GLN A 40 16.09 8.36 11.37
C GLN A 40 16.11 8.04 9.88
N MET A 41 17.31 8.02 9.32
CA MET A 41 17.49 7.60 7.94
C MET A 41 17.34 6.09 7.85
N THR A 42 16.34 5.60 7.12
CA THR A 42 16.26 4.18 6.73
C THR A 42 16.97 3.97 5.38
N GLY A 43 17.74 2.89 5.26
CA GLY A 43 18.51 2.57 4.05
C GLY A 43 18.35 1.12 3.61
N ALA A 44 18.73 0.85 2.36
CA ALA A 44 18.72 -0.49 1.75
C ALA A 44 17.40 -1.25 1.93
N SER A 45 16.26 -0.53 1.94
CA SER A 45 14.95 -1.11 2.10
C SER A 45 14.54 -1.91 0.87
N ALA A 46 14.15 -3.16 1.08
CA ALA A 46 13.61 -4.03 0.06
C ALA A 46 12.34 -4.71 0.57
N MET A 47 11.32 -4.80 -0.28
CA MET A 47 10.08 -5.54 0.00
C MET A 47 10.03 -6.79 -0.87
N SER A 48 9.55 -7.88 -0.28
CA SER A 48 9.31 -9.14 -0.97
C SER A 48 7.98 -9.73 -0.52
N THR A 49 7.36 -10.51 -1.41
CA THR A 49 6.09 -11.19 -1.14
C THR A 49 6.31 -12.69 -1.27
N MET A 50 5.73 -13.48 -0.37
CA MET A 50 5.73 -14.92 -0.53
C MET A 50 4.71 -15.38 -1.59
N TRP A 51 4.98 -16.53 -2.21
CA TRP A 51 4.20 -17.12 -3.31
C TRP A 51 2.99 -17.93 -2.85
N LEU A 52 2.84 -18.13 -1.54
CA LEU A 52 1.73 -18.87 -0.92
C LEU A 52 0.80 -17.91 -0.19
N TYR A 53 -0.45 -18.36 -0.01
CA TYR A 53 -1.42 -17.69 0.85
C TYR A 53 -1.40 -18.30 2.25
N VAL A 54 -1.57 -17.45 3.26
CA VAL A 54 -1.75 -17.83 4.66
C VAL A 54 -3.04 -17.22 5.18
N PRO A 55 -3.67 -17.78 6.24
CA PRO A 55 -4.75 -17.09 6.94
C PRO A 55 -4.31 -15.69 7.35
N ALA A 56 -5.13 -14.69 7.06
CA ALA A 56 -4.84 -13.32 7.40
C ALA A 56 -4.87 -13.15 8.91
N GLN A 57 -3.83 -12.56 9.48
CA GLN A 57 -3.68 -12.37 10.92
C GLN A 57 -2.89 -11.10 11.24
N ASP A 58 -3.25 -10.47 12.34
CA ASP A 58 -2.50 -9.35 12.90
C ASP A 58 -1.19 -9.81 13.57
N THR A 59 -0.41 -8.86 14.09
CA THR A 59 0.84 -9.16 14.82
C THR A 59 0.69 -10.01 16.08
N GLN A 60 -0.52 -10.14 16.64
CA GLN A 60 -0.85 -10.96 17.80
C GLN A 60 -1.36 -12.36 17.41
N GLY A 61 -1.60 -12.61 16.12
CA GLY A 61 -2.16 -13.87 15.62
C GLY A 61 -3.69 -13.89 15.61
N GLU A 62 -4.34 -12.76 15.87
CA GLU A 62 -5.79 -12.60 15.82
C GLU A 62 -6.23 -12.25 14.39
N PRO A 63 -7.53 -12.42 14.05
CA PRO A 63 -8.05 -11.97 12.75
C PRO A 63 -7.80 -10.47 12.50
N PRO A 64 -7.80 -10.01 11.23
CA PRO A 64 -7.66 -8.60 10.89
C PRO A 64 -8.64 -7.71 11.66
N ASP A 65 -8.17 -6.55 12.11
CA ASP A 65 -8.96 -5.53 12.82
C ASP A 65 -9.84 -4.74 11.83
N THR A 66 -10.82 -5.44 11.26
CA THR A 66 -11.80 -4.91 10.29
C THR A 66 -13.22 -5.25 10.74
N ALA A 67 -14.22 -4.65 10.11
CA ALA A 67 -15.62 -4.89 10.47
C ALA A 67 -16.05 -6.34 10.17
N SER A 68 -15.50 -6.94 9.13
CA SER A 68 -15.76 -8.33 8.72
C SER A 68 -14.90 -9.37 9.44
N GLY A 69 -13.78 -8.97 10.07
CA GLY A 69 -12.78 -9.90 10.58
C GLY A 69 -11.95 -10.57 9.47
N GLU A 70 -11.99 -10.03 8.26
CA GLU A 70 -11.23 -10.44 7.09
C GLU A 70 -10.52 -9.23 6.47
N LEU A 71 -9.66 -9.43 5.46
CA LEU A 71 -9.12 -8.32 4.70
C LEU A 71 -10.22 -7.68 3.85
N GLU A 72 -10.34 -6.36 3.91
CA GLU A 72 -11.37 -5.59 3.21
C GLU A 72 -10.74 -4.76 2.09
N TYR A 73 -11.24 -4.93 0.86
CA TYR A 73 -10.76 -4.20 -0.30
C TYR A 73 -11.78 -3.16 -0.73
N TYR A 74 -11.32 -1.92 -0.76
CA TYR A 74 -12.13 -0.75 -1.01
C TYR A 74 -11.81 -0.15 -2.38
N ALA A 75 -12.81 0.44 -3.04
CA ALA A 75 -12.65 1.32 -4.19
C ALA A 75 -13.16 2.72 -3.84
N GLY A 76 -12.47 3.74 -4.33
CA GLY A 76 -12.78 5.14 -4.11
C GLY A 76 -11.57 5.95 -3.65
N ASP A 77 -11.78 7.27 -3.62
CA ASP A 77 -10.79 8.22 -3.14
C ASP A 77 -10.85 8.30 -1.61
N CYS A 78 -10.22 7.33 -0.95
CA CYS A 78 -10.11 7.31 0.50
C CYS A 78 -8.74 6.80 0.96
N THR A 79 -8.55 6.70 2.28
CA THR A 79 -7.35 6.10 2.86
C THR A 79 -7.74 4.85 3.64
N ASN A 80 -6.78 3.94 3.86
CA ASN A 80 -7.05 2.77 4.70
C ASN A 80 -7.36 3.12 6.17
N THR A 81 -7.15 4.38 6.58
CA THR A 81 -7.50 4.87 7.93
C THR A 81 -8.88 5.53 7.99
N ASP A 82 -9.36 6.07 6.87
CA ASP A 82 -10.69 6.68 6.73
C ASP A 82 -11.34 6.15 5.47
N THR A 83 -12.24 5.18 5.65
CA THR A 83 -12.97 4.49 4.57
C THR A 83 -14.32 5.13 4.24
N SER A 84 -14.65 6.28 4.83
CA SER A 84 -15.97 6.92 4.67
C SER A 84 -16.31 7.32 3.23
N GLY A 85 -15.29 7.55 2.39
CA GLY A 85 -15.42 7.87 0.97
C GLY A 85 -15.32 6.67 0.02
N CYS A 86 -15.19 5.45 0.54
CA CYS A 86 -14.98 4.25 -0.27
C CYS A 86 -16.16 3.27 -0.22
N GLU A 87 -16.28 2.48 -1.27
CA GLU A 87 -17.17 1.32 -1.36
C GLU A 87 -16.37 0.03 -1.08
N LEU A 88 -16.89 -0.83 -0.20
CA LEU A 88 -16.33 -2.16 0.01
C LEU A 88 -16.66 -3.04 -1.20
N ILE A 89 -15.63 -3.52 -1.90
CA ILE A 89 -15.78 -4.33 -3.11
C ILE A 89 -15.84 -5.82 -2.78
N TYR A 90 -14.91 -6.31 -1.95
CA TYR A 90 -14.87 -7.70 -1.52
C TYR A 90 -14.03 -7.88 -0.25
N THR A 91 -14.18 -9.04 0.39
CA THR A 91 -13.36 -9.46 1.53
C THR A 91 -12.54 -10.71 1.19
N ARG A 92 -11.43 -10.91 1.90
CA ARG A 92 -10.58 -12.10 1.76
C ARG A 92 -10.04 -12.58 3.11
N PRO A 93 -10.16 -13.87 3.45
CA PRO A 93 -9.64 -14.41 4.71
C PRO A 93 -8.15 -14.75 4.68
N GLU A 94 -7.47 -14.59 3.54
CA GLU A 94 -6.09 -14.99 3.32
C GLU A 94 -5.22 -13.85 2.77
N ALA A 95 -3.96 -13.80 3.23
CA ALA A 95 -2.97 -12.81 2.84
C ALA A 95 -1.76 -13.48 2.17
N LYS A 96 -1.03 -12.72 1.34
CA LYS A 96 0.33 -13.11 0.96
C LYS A 96 1.30 -12.49 1.95
N PRO A 97 2.13 -13.27 2.65
CA PRO A 97 3.10 -12.71 3.58
C PRO A 97 3.98 -11.66 2.91
N LEU A 98 4.03 -10.47 3.51
CA LEU A 98 4.91 -9.38 3.10
C LEU A 98 6.10 -9.34 4.03
N ILE A 99 7.30 -9.29 3.45
CA ILE A 99 8.56 -9.19 4.19
C ILE A 99 9.29 -7.95 3.70
N VAL A 100 9.63 -7.06 4.62
CA VAL A 100 10.46 -5.89 4.34
C VAL A 100 11.75 -6.01 5.12
N THR A 101 12.88 -5.94 4.44
CA THR A 101 14.20 -5.86 5.07
C THR A 101 14.74 -4.45 4.91
N TYR A 102 15.30 -3.88 5.97
CA TYR A 102 15.81 -2.52 5.96
C TYR A 102 16.92 -2.35 7.00
N ASN A 103 17.79 -1.37 6.79
CA ASN A 103 18.78 -0.95 7.78
C ASN A 103 18.31 0.33 8.45
N ASP A 104 18.40 0.39 9.78
CA ASP A 104 17.94 1.52 10.58
C ASP A 104 18.81 1.74 11.84
N GLY A 105 18.75 2.93 12.45
CA GLY A 105 19.77 3.40 13.39
C GLY A 105 20.88 4.19 12.66
N VAL A 106 21.56 5.21 13.20
CA VAL A 106 21.56 5.89 14.51
C VAL A 106 21.99 7.34 14.26
N GLY A 107 21.27 8.32 14.83
CA GLY A 107 21.70 9.73 14.95
C GLY A 107 22.02 10.47 13.64
N ASP A 108 22.46 11.74 13.74
CA ASP A 108 22.79 12.60 12.60
C ASP A 108 23.70 11.88 11.58
N ALA A 109 23.09 11.42 10.49
CA ALA A 109 23.75 10.70 9.43
C ALA A 109 24.81 11.61 8.79
N HIS A 110 26.09 11.30 9.00
CA HIS A 110 27.14 11.85 8.15
C HIS A 110 26.87 11.38 6.72
N LEU A 111 26.88 12.33 5.77
CA LEU A 111 26.37 12.26 4.39
C LEU A 111 26.99 11.13 3.53
N GLY A 112 26.72 9.88 3.87
CA GLY A 112 27.08 8.68 3.14
C GLY A 112 25.87 7.77 3.01
N THR A 113 25.38 7.58 1.79
CA THR A 113 24.27 6.67 1.48
C THR A 113 24.85 5.30 1.12
N GLY A 114 24.58 4.25 1.88
CA GLY A 114 25.00 2.88 1.55
C GLY A 114 25.02 1.92 2.73
N ALA A 115 25.02 0.61 2.47
CA ALA A 115 24.97 -0.47 3.47
C ALA A 115 26.23 -0.61 4.37
N GLY A 116 27.09 0.41 4.42
CA GLY A 116 28.30 0.43 5.24
C GLY A 116 28.67 1.82 5.78
N PHE A 117 27.78 2.81 5.66
CA PHE A 117 27.97 4.14 6.23
C PHE A 117 27.06 4.33 7.45
N GLY A 118 27.70 4.54 8.61
CA GLY A 118 27.04 4.72 9.91
C GLY A 118 26.85 3.41 10.69
N GLU A 119 26.61 3.54 11.99
CA GLU A 119 26.14 2.43 12.85
C GLU A 119 24.65 2.22 12.54
N ARG A 120 24.32 1.10 11.88
CA ARG A 120 22.95 0.72 11.54
C ARG A 120 22.75 -0.74 11.85
N ASP A 121 21.60 -1.07 12.43
CA ASP A 121 21.17 -2.43 12.62
C ASP A 121 20.31 -2.87 11.44
N ALA A 122 20.39 -4.16 11.11
CA ALA A 122 19.57 -4.76 10.08
C ALA A 122 18.27 -5.28 10.69
N PHE A 123 17.15 -4.94 10.08
CA PHE A 123 15.82 -5.35 10.51
C PHE A 123 15.09 -6.11 9.41
N ALA A 124 14.24 -7.04 9.83
CA ALA A 124 13.17 -7.59 8.99
C ALA A 124 11.83 -7.32 9.65
N ALA A 125 10.85 -6.91 8.85
CA ALA A 125 9.47 -6.76 9.26
C ALA A 125 8.57 -7.71 8.47
N LEU A 126 7.64 -8.36 9.16
CA LEU A 126 6.67 -9.30 8.61
C LEU A 126 5.26 -8.76 8.78
N SER A 127 4.45 -8.85 7.73
CA SER A 127 3.00 -8.64 7.77
C SER A 127 2.27 -9.85 7.18
N LEU A 128 1.21 -10.28 7.86
CA LEU A 128 0.30 -11.35 7.44
C LEU A 128 -1.13 -10.83 7.19
N ASP A 129 -1.28 -9.52 7.02
CA ASP A 129 -2.56 -8.82 6.89
C ASP A 129 -2.46 -7.71 5.82
N ASP A 130 -1.79 -8.01 4.70
CA ASP A 130 -1.58 -7.11 3.55
C ASP A 130 -0.98 -5.73 3.92
N GLY A 131 -0.20 -5.67 4.99
CA GLY A 131 0.50 -4.47 5.45
C GLY A 131 -0.21 -3.68 6.54
N ALA A 132 -1.41 -4.12 6.97
CA ALA A 132 -2.15 -3.49 8.05
C ALA A 132 -1.33 -3.42 9.34
N THR A 133 -0.68 -4.51 9.74
CA THR A 133 0.22 -4.57 10.90
C THR A 133 1.56 -5.19 10.55
N TRP A 134 2.60 -4.81 11.30
CA TRP A 134 3.98 -5.24 11.06
C TRP A 134 4.66 -5.63 12.36
N LYS A 135 5.30 -6.81 12.33
CA LYS A 135 6.15 -7.31 13.42
C LYS A 135 7.61 -7.20 13.00
N ASN A 136 8.36 -6.38 13.73
CA ASN A 136 9.76 -6.09 13.44
C ASN A 136 10.68 -7.02 14.24
N TYR A 137 11.74 -7.50 13.60
CA TYR A 137 12.77 -8.35 14.15
C TYR A 137 14.13 -7.68 13.92
N ASN A 138 14.94 -7.56 14.97
CA ASN A 138 16.33 -7.17 14.84
C ASN A 138 17.17 -8.41 14.43
N LEU A 139 17.97 -8.27 13.38
CA LEU A 139 18.80 -9.33 12.81
C LEU A 139 20.30 -9.20 13.17
N SER A 140 20.73 -8.09 13.77
CA SER A 140 22.13 -7.80 14.09
C SER A 140 22.32 -7.18 15.48
#